data_AF-A0A0A2VK16-F1
#
_entry.id   AF-A0A0A2VK16-F1
#
_cell.length_a   1.000
_cell.length_b   1.000
_cell.length_c   1.000
_cell.angle_alpha   90.00
_cell.angle_beta   90.00
_cell.angle_gamma   90.00
#
_symmetry.space_group_name_H-M   'P 1'
#
loop_
_entity.id
_entity.type
_entity.pdbx_description
1 polymer ?
#
loop_
_entity_poly.entity_id
_entity_poly.type
_entity_poly.pdbx_seq_one_letter_code
_entity_poly.pdbx_strand_id
1 'polypeptide(L)'
;MLSSYKQPTFLQSTIYIYILQKLHHDRLQHPTNLFSLCLALSVAGQWTGNYNTTQVPRGQVPADHCWIQSLDPANGPDTAVYPCTCTGGKVAPDCNWKQAGAIYNSVRDATCKCARERNISQQPEELDAFGRSQPNAVTACIYDPTNPKGEPGADGLIVPDTNCWCPSVSLAKNSGLTEAKEAAPEAPAPADAAAVKKCRDDFLKSSIVKENACSQLPKSTNSKFTDSLQRELPSCTPALLAEVCKTI
;
A
#
# COMPACT_ATOMS: atom_id res chain seq x y z
N MET A 1 70.46 -33.98 -32.48
CA MET A 1 69.61 -34.51 -33.57
C MET A 1 68.17 -34.20 -33.18
N LEU A 2 67.66 -33.02 -33.50
CA LEU A 2 66.92 -32.61 -34.72
C LEU A 2 65.46 -33.09 -34.77
N SER A 3 64.57 -32.09 -34.86
CA SER A 3 63.17 -32.08 -35.36
C SER A 3 62.07 -32.67 -34.45
N SER A 4 60.85 -32.13 -34.35
CA SER A 4 60.20 -30.96 -34.97
C SER A 4 58.81 -30.76 -34.34
N TYR A 5 58.45 -29.51 -34.03
CA TYR A 5 57.18 -28.82 -34.33
C TYR A 5 55.82 -29.56 -34.27
N LYS A 6 54.89 -29.08 -33.40
CA LYS A 6 53.65 -28.31 -33.76
C LYS A 6 52.62 -28.21 -32.61
N GLN A 7 52.36 -26.99 -32.13
CA GLN A 7 50.97 -26.50 -31.92
C GLN A 7 50.32 -26.28 -33.31
N PRO A 8 48.98 -26.14 -33.49
CA PRO A 8 47.96 -25.66 -32.54
C PRO A 8 46.60 -26.42 -32.62
N THR A 9 45.61 -26.06 -31.80
CA THR A 9 44.18 -26.13 -32.20
C THR A 9 43.31 -25.23 -31.33
N PHE A 10 43.32 -23.97 -31.72
CA PHE A 10 42.33 -22.94 -31.43
C PHE A 10 41.04 -23.31 -32.18
N LEU A 11 40.24 -24.26 -31.67
CA LEU A 11 39.04 -24.73 -32.40
C LEU A 11 37.87 -25.17 -31.50
N GLN A 12 37.87 -24.82 -30.21
CA GLN A 12 36.71 -25.03 -29.33
C GLN A 12 35.85 -23.78 -29.09
N SER A 13 36.31 -22.58 -29.45
CA SER A 13 35.56 -21.35 -29.18
C SER A 13 34.61 -20.90 -30.30
N THR A 14 34.68 -21.47 -31.50
CA THR A 14 33.85 -21.00 -32.64
C THR A 14 32.58 -21.81 -32.84
N ILE A 15 32.49 -23.03 -32.28
CA ILE A 15 31.31 -23.90 -32.42
C ILE A 15 30.20 -23.48 -31.44
N TYR A 16 30.55 -22.93 -30.27
CA TYR A 16 29.57 -22.52 -29.27
C TYR A 16 28.78 -21.25 -29.67
N ILE A 17 29.40 -20.36 -30.46
CA ILE A 17 28.75 -19.13 -30.93
C ILE A 17 27.73 -19.44 -32.06
N TYR A 18 28.00 -20.44 -32.89
CA TYR A 18 27.09 -20.81 -33.99
C TYR A 18 25.79 -21.51 -33.52
N ILE A 19 25.83 -22.24 -32.40
CA ILE A 19 24.62 -22.86 -31.83
C ILE A 19 23.72 -21.81 -31.14
N LEU A 20 24.32 -20.80 -30.50
CA LEU A 20 23.57 -19.71 -29.86
C LEU A 20 22.95 -18.72 -30.85
N GLN A 21 23.58 -18.47 -32.00
CA GLN A 21 22.97 -17.64 -33.05
C GLN A 21 21.85 -18.36 -33.81
N LYS A 22 21.93 -19.69 -34.01
CA LYS A 22 20.90 -20.43 -34.75
C LYS A 22 19.62 -20.70 -33.94
N LEU A 23 19.72 -20.77 -32.61
CA LEU A 23 18.55 -20.77 -31.72
C LEU A 23 17.85 -19.40 -31.64
N HIS A 24 18.50 -18.33 -32.09
CA HIS A 24 17.98 -16.96 -32.08
C HIS A 24 17.26 -16.53 -33.37
N HIS A 25 17.25 -17.36 -34.43
CA HIS A 25 16.68 -16.97 -35.73
C HIS A 25 15.45 -17.77 -36.19
N ASP A 26 15.22 -18.99 -35.69
CA ASP A 26 14.07 -19.84 -36.13
C ASP A 26 12.83 -19.77 -35.22
N ARG A 27 12.64 -18.67 -34.46
CA ARG A 27 11.40 -18.44 -33.68
C ARG A 27 10.71 -17.10 -33.98
N LEU A 28 10.92 -16.56 -35.17
CA LEU A 28 10.12 -15.47 -35.72
C LEU A 28 9.22 -16.02 -36.82
N GLN A 29 8.02 -16.52 -36.45
CA GLN A 29 6.79 -16.47 -37.26
C GLN A 29 5.67 -17.26 -36.59
N HIS A 30 4.93 -16.61 -35.69
CA HIS A 30 3.46 -16.62 -35.70
C HIS A 30 2.92 -15.58 -34.71
N PRO A 31 1.91 -14.76 -35.09
CA PRO A 31 1.31 -13.78 -34.22
C PRO A 31 0.24 -14.49 -33.40
N THR A 32 0.47 -14.65 -32.11
CA THR A 32 -0.59 -15.04 -31.19
C THR A 32 -0.38 -14.26 -29.92
N ASN A 33 -1.28 -13.28 -29.71
CA ASN A 33 -1.47 -12.45 -28.53
C ASN A 33 -0.82 -12.99 -27.25
N LEU A 34 0.44 -12.62 -27.02
CA LEU A 34 1.08 -12.76 -25.73
C LEU A 34 0.58 -11.60 -24.87
N PHE A 35 -0.51 -11.90 -24.15
CA PHE A 35 -0.87 -11.22 -22.92
C PHE A 35 0.41 -10.94 -22.13
N SER A 36 0.74 -9.66 -21.95
CA SER A 36 1.69 -9.22 -20.94
C SER A 36 1.16 -9.68 -19.58
N LEU A 37 1.59 -10.87 -19.17
CA LEU A 37 1.54 -11.31 -17.78
C LEU A 37 2.56 -10.42 -17.04
N CYS A 38 2.14 -9.22 -16.64
CA CYS A 38 2.80 -8.52 -15.55
C CYS A 38 2.63 -9.41 -14.33
N LEU A 39 3.69 -10.13 -13.95
CA LEU A 39 3.79 -10.80 -12.67
C LEU A 39 3.57 -9.75 -11.58
N ALA A 40 2.34 -9.69 -11.06
CA ALA A 40 2.05 -9.13 -9.75
C ALA A 40 2.64 -10.09 -8.70
N LEU A 41 3.97 -10.17 -8.66
CA LEU A 41 4.66 -10.57 -7.46
C LEU A 41 4.43 -9.41 -6.50
N SER A 42 3.47 -9.56 -5.59
CA SER A 42 3.34 -8.69 -4.44
C SER A 42 4.65 -8.78 -3.67
N VAL A 43 5.56 -7.84 -3.94
CA VAL A 43 6.86 -7.76 -3.28
C VAL A 43 6.58 -7.33 -1.85
N ALA A 44 6.75 -8.23 -0.89
CA ALA A 44 6.77 -7.85 0.52
C ALA A 44 7.77 -6.70 0.68
N GLY A 45 7.30 -5.55 1.18
CA GLY A 45 8.10 -4.31 1.25
C GLY A 45 7.76 -3.23 0.23
N GLN A 46 6.79 -3.42 -0.67
CA GLN A 46 6.31 -2.35 -1.54
C GLN A 46 5.32 -1.42 -0.80
N TRP A 47 5.55 -0.12 -0.93
CA TRP A 47 4.64 0.92 -0.48
C TRP A 47 3.54 1.18 -1.51
N THR A 48 2.31 1.41 -1.05
CA THR A 48 1.15 1.74 -1.90
C THR A 48 0.33 2.89 -1.31
N GLY A 49 -0.53 3.50 -2.12
CA GLY A 49 -1.34 4.67 -1.76
C GLY A 49 -0.58 5.98 -1.97
N ASN A 50 -0.89 6.99 -1.16
CA ASN A 50 -0.28 8.31 -1.23
C ASN A 50 -0.03 8.84 0.17
N TYR A 51 1.07 9.58 0.35
CA TYR A 51 1.27 10.33 1.59
C TYR A 51 0.60 11.70 1.49
N ASN A 52 0.25 12.28 2.62
CA ASN A 52 -0.33 13.61 2.68
C ASN A 52 0.43 14.47 3.70
N THR A 53 0.80 15.68 3.28
CA THR A 53 1.52 16.65 4.12
C THR A 53 0.61 17.79 4.62
N THR A 54 -0.68 17.73 4.30
CA THR A 54 -1.66 18.74 4.69
C THR A 54 -1.63 18.95 6.20
N GLN A 55 -1.48 20.20 6.58
CA GLN A 55 -1.45 20.58 7.99
C GLN A 55 -2.81 20.32 8.61
N VAL A 56 -2.82 19.51 9.67
CA VAL A 56 -3.97 19.34 10.56
C VAL A 56 -3.70 20.04 11.90
N PRO A 57 -4.72 20.63 12.55
CA PRO A 57 -4.60 21.12 13.91
C PRO A 57 -3.95 20.10 14.86
N ARG A 58 -3.10 20.58 15.76
CA ARG A 58 -2.46 19.74 16.77
C ARG A 58 -3.52 19.15 17.69
N GLY A 59 -3.45 17.84 17.93
CA GLY A 59 -4.42 17.15 18.79
C GLY A 59 -5.82 17.03 18.19
N GLN A 60 -5.98 17.32 16.89
CA GLN A 60 -7.22 16.99 16.21
C GLN A 60 -7.44 15.48 16.26
N VAL A 61 -8.64 15.10 16.67
CA VAL A 61 -9.14 13.72 16.63
C VAL A 61 -9.20 13.26 15.16
N PRO A 62 -8.48 12.20 14.78
CA PRO A 62 -8.61 11.60 13.45
C PRO A 62 -10.03 11.10 13.20
N ALA A 63 -10.40 10.88 11.94
CA ALA A 63 -11.68 10.24 11.61
C ALA A 63 -11.77 8.82 12.22
N ASP A 64 -12.99 8.33 12.47
CA ASP A 64 -13.27 7.03 13.10
C ASP A 64 -12.52 5.84 12.47
N HIS A 65 -12.36 5.81 11.16
CA HIS A 65 -11.61 4.76 10.47
C HIS A 65 -10.08 4.96 10.52
N CYS A 66 -9.63 6.16 10.87
CA CYS A 66 -8.24 6.52 11.03
C CYS A 66 -7.72 6.29 12.45
N TRP A 67 -8.62 6.23 13.44
CA TRP A 67 -8.27 6.07 14.84
C TRP A 67 -7.28 4.92 15.08
N ILE A 68 -6.32 5.19 15.98
CA ILE A 68 -5.58 4.17 16.73
C ILE A 68 -5.92 4.34 18.21
N GLN A 69 -6.15 3.25 18.93
CA GLN A 69 -6.71 3.28 20.27
C GLN A 69 -5.81 4.03 21.25
N SER A 70 -4.49 3.98 21.09
CA SER A 70 -3.52 4.64 21.97
C SER A 70 -3.33 6.14 21.76
N LEU A 71 -3.98 6.76 20.76
CA LEU A 71 -4.05 8.23 20.64
C LEU A 71 -5.38 8.79 21.17
N ASP A 72 -6.28 7.90 21.60
CA ASP A 72 -7.54 8.33 22.17
C ASP A 72 -7.28 8.78 23.60
N PRO A 73 -7.46 10.09 23.91
CA PRO A 73 -7.24 10.58 25.26
C PRO A 73 -8.17 9.91 26.28
N ALA A 74 -9.27 9.28 25.84
CA ALA A 74 -10.14 8.46 26.69
C ALA A 74 -9.49 7.11 27.08
N ASN A 75 -8.50 6.63 26.32
CA ASN A 75 -7.81 5.35 26.54
C ASN A 75 -6.42 5.48 27.18
N GLY A 76 -5.92 6.71 27.37
CA GLY A 76 -4.67 6.98 28.09
C GLY A 76 -3.89 8.19 27.56
N PRO A 77 -2.75 8.54 28.18
CA PRO A 77 -1.89 9.61 27.69
C PRO A 77 -1.18 9.23 26.37
N ASP A 78 -0.96 10.23 25.50
CA ASP A 78 -0.23 10.14 24.21
C ASP A 78 1.17 9.47 24.27
N THR A 79 1.70 9.24 25.48
CA THR A 79 2.98 8.59 25.76
C THR A 79 2.92 7.06 25.67
N ALA A 80 1.81 6.50 25.20
CA ALA A 80 1.62 5.07 25.07
C ALA A 80 2.31 4.44 23.83
N VAL A 81 2.75 5.23 22.86
CA VAL A 81 3.25 4.72 21.58
C VAL A 81 4.74 4.31 21.61
N TYR A 82 5.10 3.34 20.76
CA TYR A 82 6.48 2.85 20.62
C TYR A 82 7.09 3.34 19.30
N PRO A 83 8.37 3.76 19.27
CA PRO A 83 9.04 4.09 18.02
C PRO A 83 9.29 2.83 17.20
N CYS A 84 9.07 2.94 15.89
CA CYS A 84 9.15 1.84 14.95
C CYS A 84 9.82 2.25 13.64
N THR A 85 10.28 1.23 12.94
CA THR A 85 10.76 1.30 11.58
C THR A 85 9.96 0.30 10.75
N CYS A 86 9.40 0.78 9.64
CA CYS A 86 8.48 0.02 8.80
C CYS A 86 8.97 -0.08 7.35
N THR A 87 8.62 -1.17 6.69
CA THR A 87 8.82 -1.39 5.25
C THR A 87 7.51 -1.83 4.60
N GLY A 88 7.24 -1.27 3.42
CA GLY A 88 6.01 -1.50 2.68
C GLY A 88 4.74 -1.13 3.43
N GLY A 89 3.61 -1.45 2.82
CA GLY A 89 2.28 -1.22 3.38
C GLY A 89 1.48 -0.17 2.60
N LYS A 90 0.26 0.07 3.06
CA LYS A 90 -0.71 0.96 2.42
C LYS A 90 -0.86 2.24 3.23
N VAL A 91 -0.51 3.37 2.62
CA VAL A 91 -0.66 4.70 3.22
C VAL A 91 -2.06 5.23 2.93
N ALA A 92 -2.76 5.67 3.97
CA ALA A 92 -4.08 6.28 3.87
C ALA A 92 -3.97 7.81 3.91
N PRO A 93 -4.07 8.51 2.76
CA PRO A 93 -3.83 9.96 2.67
C PRO A 93 -4.90 10.82 3.35
N ASP A 94 -6.08 10.26 3.61
CA ASP A 94 -7.18 10.89 4.34
C ASP A 94 -7.01 10.79 5.87
N CYS A 95 -6.07 9.96 6.33
CA CYS A 95 -5.76 9.76 7.73
C CYS A 95 -4.47 10.46 8.12
N ASN A 96 -4.58 11.74 8.49
CA ASN A 96 -3.46 12.57 8.94
C ASN A 96 -3.58 12.94 10.42
N TRP A 97 -2.44 13.00 11.10
CA TRP A 97 -2.35 13.42 12.48
C TRP A 97 -1.09 14.27 12.71
N LYS A 98 -1.12 15.18 13.69
CA LYS A 98 0.00 16.08 14.00
C LYS A 98 0.44 15.95 15.46
N GLN A 99 1.71 15.58 15.66
CA GLN A 99 2.35 15.52 16.97
C GLN A 99 3.77 16.05 16.90
N ALA A 100 4.20 16.78 17.94
CA ALA A 100 5.56 17.32 18.08
C ALA A 100 6.06 18.09 16.82
N GLY A 101 5.15 18.73 16.08
CA GLY A 101 5.48 19.47 14.86
C GLY A 101 5.57 18.62 13.58
N ALA A 102 5.50 17.28 13.69
CA ALA A 102 5.48 16.36 12.56
C ALA A 102 4.04 15.99 12.15
N ILE A 103 3.83 15.81 10.85
CA ILE A 103 2.61 15.21 10.29
C ILE A 103 2.86 13.73 10.07
N TYR A 104 1.90 12.91 10.46
CA TYR A 104 1.92 11.46 10.31
C TYR A 104 0.76 11.03 9.42
N ASN A 105 0.99 9.99 8.63
CA ASN A 105 -0.03 9.28 7.87
C ASN A 105 -0.25 7.90 8.49
N SER A 106 -1.49 7.45 8.50
CA SER A 106 -1.81 6.08 8.87
C SER A 106 -1.28 5.10 7.82
N VAL A 107 -0.66 4.03 8.29
CA VAL A 107 -0.13 2.94 7.47
C VAL A 107 -0.74 1.62 7.92
N ARG A 108 -1.25 0.84 6.96
CA ARG A 108 -1.82 -0.50 7.16
C ARG A 108 -0.95 -1.54 6.46
N ASP A 109 -1.00 -2.78 6.95
CA ASP A 109 -0.32 -3.94 6.33
C ASP A 109 1.20 -3.75 6.10
N ALA A 110 1.85 -2.94 6.95
CA ALA A 110 3.28 -2.72 6.89
C ALA A 110 4.03 -3.81 7.67
N THR A 111 5.25 -4.11 7.22
CA THR A 111 6.18 -4.92 8.02
C THR A 111 6.97 -3.98 8.91
N CYS A 112 6.72 -4.01 10.21
CA CYS A 112 7.36 -3.10 11.16
C CYS A 112 8.14 -3.87 12.22
N LYS A 113 9.19 -3.22 12.74
CA LYS A 113 9.81 -3.55 14.01
C LYS A 113 9.79 -2.33 14.90
N CYS A 114 9.58 -2.53 16.19
CA CYS A 114 9.45 -1.45 17.16
C CYS A 114 10.39 -1.66 18.34
N ALA A 115 10.77 -0.55 18.97
CA ALA A 115 11.49 -0.60 20.23
C ALA A 115 10.61 -1.17 21.35
N ARG A 116 11.25 -1.71 22.38
CA ARG A 116 10.58 -2.12 23.63
C ARG A 116 10.30 -0.94 24.56
N GLU A 117 10.95 0.19 24.37
CA GLU A 117 10.77 1.38 25.19
C GLU A 117 9.90 2.41 24.46
N ARG A 118 9.08 3.14 25.22
CA ARG A 118 8.16 4.17 24.69
C ARG A 118 8.84 5.52 24.44
N ASN A 119 10.17 5.52 24.29
CA ASN A 119 10.94 6.74 24.15
C ASN A 119 11.09 7.12 22.67
N ILE A 120 10.13 7.88 22.16
CA ILE A 120 10.17 8.36 20.76
C ILE A 120 11.33 9.32 20.46
N SER A 121 11.96 9.90 21.49
CA SER A 121 13.11 10.80 21.33
C SER A 121 14.45 10.06 21.22
N GLN A 122 14.49 8.78 21.57
CA GLN A 122 15.70 7.96 21.52
C GLN A 122 15.39 6.63 20.85
N GLN A 123 15.82 6.49 19.59
CA GLN A 123 15.73 5.21 18.89
C GLN A 123 16.88 4.30 19.35
N PRO A 124 16.59 3.05 19.74
CA PRO A 124 17.64 2.09 20.09
C PRO A 124 18.45 1.70 18.86
N GLU A 125 19.71 1.31 19.07
CA GLU A 125 20.67 1.01 18.01
C GLU A 125 20.19 -0.13 17.11
N GLU A 126 19.51 -1.12 17.68
CA GLU A 126 18.95 -2.27 16.96
C GLU A 126 17.87 -1.85 15.96
N LEU A 127 17.05 -0.85 16.31
CA LEU A 127 15.99 -0.34 15.43
C LEU A 127 16.57 0.48 14.27
N ASP A 128 17.62 1.26 14.53
CA ASP A 128 18.36 1.98 13.50
C ASP A 128 19.11 1.01 12.57
N ALA A 129 19.78 0.00 13.13
CA ALA A 129 20.45 -1.06 12.37
C ALA A 129 19.47 -1.81 11.46
N PHE A 130 18.28 -2.16 11.97
CA PHE A 130 17.21 -2.73 11.16
C PHE A 130 16.83 -1.79 10.01
N GLY A 131 16.58 -0.50 10.29
CA GLY A 131 16.23 0.48 9.26
C GLY A 131 17.28 0.59 8.16
N ARG A 132 18.57 0.63 8.51
CA ARG A 132 19.67 0.68 7.55
C ARG A 132 19.79 -0.59 6.70
N SER A 133 19.38 -1.74 7.25
CA SER A 133 19.43 -3.03 6.54
C SER A 133 18.31 -3.20 5.50
N GLN A 134 17.26 -2.39 5.58
CA GLN A 134 16.06 -2.54 4.77
C GLN A 134 15.97 -1.46 3.69
N PRO A 135 15.78 -1.82 2.41
CA PRO A 135 15.49 -0.83 1.39
C PRO A 135 14.15 -0.16 1.67
N ASN A 136 14.05 1.14 1.38
CA ASN A 136 12.81 1.91 1.51
C ASN A 136 12.22 1.91 2.93
N ALA A 137 13.06 1.73 3.95
CA ALA A 137 12.64 1.79 5.34
C ALA A 137 12.16 3.19 5.70
N VAL A 138 10.99 3.26 6.32
CA VAL A 138 10.41 4.49 6.87
C VAL A 138 10.62 4.42 8.38
N THR A 139 11.51 5.29 8.87
CA THR A 139 11.88 5.36 10.29
C THR A 139 11.03 6.39 11.03
N ALA A 140 11.11 6.34 12.37
CA ALA A 140 10.33 7.20 13.28
C ALA A 140 8.82 7.05 13.11
N CYS A 141 8.37 5.91 12.58
CA CYS A 141 6.99 5.50 12.71
C CYS A 141 6.68 5.25 14.19
N ILE A 142 5.40 5.24 14.52
CA ILE A 142 4.91 4.91 15.85
C ILE A 142 3.82 3.86 15.75
N TYR A 143 3.77 2.98 16.74
CA TYR A 143 2.82 1.87 16.81
C TYR A 143 1.92 1.95 18.05
N ASP A 144 0.71 1.41 17.88
CA ASP A 144 -0.36 1.31 18.86
C ASP A 144 -0.32 -0.03 19.61
N PRO A 145 0.04 -0.06 20.89
CA PRO A 145 0.16 -1.29 21.67
C PRO A 145 -1.20 -1.76 22.19
N THR A 146 -2.12 -2.16 21.32
CA THR A 146 -3.36 -2.84 21.79
C THR A 146 -3.02 -4.15 22.52
N ASN A 147 -1.84 -4.72 22.26
CA ASN A 147 -1.12 -5.59 23.18
C ASN A 147 0.38 -5.50 22.88
N PRO A 148 1.23 -4.81 23.68
CA PRO A 148 2.68 -4.93 23.52
C PRO A 148 3.19 -6.31 23.99
N LYS A 149 2.30 -7.31 24.09
CA LYS A 149 2.60 -8.70 24.44
C LYS A 149 3.17 -9.41 23.22
N GLY A 150 4.37 -9.00 22.85
CA GLY A 150 5.29 -9.79 22.06
C GLY A 150 6.56 -9.95 22.89
N GLU A 151 7.02 -11.18 23.08
CA GLU A 151 8.41 -11.34 23.51
C GLU A 151 9.31 -10.73 22.42
N PRO A 152 10.32 -9.94 22.81
CA PRO A 152 11.27 -9.41 21.84
C PRO A 152 11.86 -10.55 21.01
N GLY A 153 12.05 -10.30 19.72
CA GLY A 153 12.78 -11.20 18.85
C GLY A 153 14.25 -11.34 19.27
N ALA A 154 15.00 -12.16 18.55
CA ALA A 154 16.44 -12.33 18.78
C ALA A 154 17.24 -11.02 18.62
N ASP A 155 16.67 -10.02 17.97
CA ASP A 155 17.21 -8.67 17.78
C ASP A 155 16.74 -7.67 18.84
N GLY A 156 16.01 -8.11 19.87
CA GLY A 156 15.51 -7.24 20.93
C GLY A 156 14.36 -6.32 20.52
N LEU A 157 13.85 -6.44 19.28
CA LEU A 157 12.74 -5.65 18.75
C LEU A 157 11.43 -6.41 18.83
N ILE A 158 10.32 -5.69 18.94
CA ILE A 158 8.98 -6.27 18.93
C ILE A 158 8.36 -6.10 17.53
N VAL A 159 7.61 -7.11 17.10
CA VAL A 159 6.79 -7.02 15.88
C VAL A 159 5.39 -6.59 16.31
N PRO A 160 4.87 -5.47 15.79
CA PRO A 160 3.53 -5.02 16.11
C PRO A 160 2.46 -5.93 15.47
N ASP A 161 1.35 -6.13 16.17
CA ASP A 161 0.19 -6.88 15.69
C ASP A 161 -0.81 -6.02 14.88
N THR A 162 -0.76 -4.70 15.08
CA THR A 162 -1.65 -3.72 14.44
C THR A 162 -0.89 -2.65 13.68
N ASN A 163 -1.68 -1.72 13.16
CA ASN A 163 -1.26 -0.65 12.27
C ASN A 163 -0.34 0.39 12.92
N CYS A 164 0.36 1.15 12.08
CA CYS A 164 1.32 2.18 12.50
C CYS A 164 0.97 3.54 11.92
N TRP A 165 1.57 4.59 12.48
CA TRP A 165 1.60 5.93 11.92
C TRP A 165 3.01 6.30 11.54
N CYS A 166 3.22 6.75 10.31
CA CYS A 166 4.54 7.07 9.81
C CYS A 166 4.65 8.56 9.42
N PRO A 167 5.77 9.23 9.72
CA PRO A 167 5.94 10.63 9.38
C PRO A 167 5.85 10.86 7.86
N SER A 168 5.09 11.86 7.43
CA SER A 168 4.93 12.18 6.00
C SER A 168 6.27 12.47 5.33
N VAL A 169 7.21 13.11 6.03
CA VAL A 169 8.55 13.43 5.52
C VAL A 169 9.37 12.16 5.27
N SER A 170 9.28 11.17 6.16
CA SER A 170 9.99 9.90 6.03
C SER A 170 9.38 9.06 4.91
N LEU A 171 8.04 9.07 4.78
CA LEU A 171 7.33 8.47 3.65
C LEU A 171 7.75 9.11 2.33
N ALA A 172 7.72 10.44 2.21
CA ALA A 172 8.10 11.16 1.00
C ALA A 172 9.54 10.83 0.55
N LYS A 173 10.47 10.68 1.51
CA LYS A 173 11.87 10.39 1.21
C LYS A 173 12.12 8.94 0.79
N ASN A 174 11.44 7.98 1.43
CA ASN A 174 11.86 6.57 1.38
C ASN A 174 10.84 5.64 0.70
N SER A 175 9.56 6.02 0.57
CA SER A 175 8.51 5.11 0.10
C SER A 175 8.38 5.03 -1.43
N GLY A 176 8.86 6.05 -2.16
CA GLY A 176 8.64 6.18 -3.60
C GLY A 176 7.19 6.54 -3.98
N LEU A 177 6.32 6.84 -3.01
CA LEU A 177 4.96 7.31 -3.24
C LEU A 177 4.93 8.78 -3.68
N THR A 178 3.81 9.20 -4.27
CA THR A 178 3.53 10.60 -4.57
C THR A 178 2.64 11.24 -3.51
N GLU A 179 2.71 12.57 -3.39
CA GLU A 179 1.83 13.30 -2.49
C GLU A 179 0.36 13.24 -2.98
N ALA A 180 -0.58 13.09 -2.06
CA ALA A 180 -2.02 12.98 -2.36
C ALA A 180 -2.58 14.19 -3.13
N LYS A 181 -1.97 15.37 -3.01
CA LYS A 181 -2.36 16.57 -3.77
C LYS A 181 -1.90 16.52 -5.22
N GLU A 182 -0.83 15.79 -5.49
CA GLU A 182 -0.23 15.62 -6.82
C GLU A 182 -0.74 14.35 -7.50
N ALA A 183 -1.26 13.40 -6.72
CA ALA A 183 -2.00 12.27 -7.24
C ALA A 183 -3.24 12.78 -7.99
N ALA A 184 -3.30 12.50 -9.29
CA ALA A 184 -4.57 12.53 -9.99
C ALA A 184 -5.57 11.68 -9.18
N PRO A 185 -6.85 12.11 -9.03
CA PRO A 185 -7.84 11.31 -8.32
C PRO A 185 -7.74 9.87 -8.82
N GLU A 186 -7.50 8.90 -7.91
CA GLU A 186 -7.43 7.50 -8.30
C GLU A 186 -8.66 7.21 -9.15
N ALA A 187 -8.43 6.87 -10.42
CA ALA A 187 -9.51 6.38 -11.25
C ALA A 187 -10.13 5.21 -10.48
N PRO A 188 -11.46 5.24 -10.20
CA PRO A 188 -12.07 4.19 -9.41
C PRO A 188 -11.69 2.85 -10.03
N ALA A 189 -11.21 1.92 -9.19
CA ALA A 189 -10.87 0.57 -9.64
C ALA A 189 -12.02 0.04 -10.50
N PRO A 190 -11.75 -0.57 -11.67
CA PRO A 190 -12.80 -1.08 -12.54
C PRO A 190 -13.73 -1.95 -11.70
N ALA A 191 -14.98 -1.51 -11.58
CA ALA A 191 -15.95 -2.18 -10.73
C ALA A 191 -16.10 -3.62 -11.22
N ASP A 192 -15.97 -4.59 -10.30
CA ASP A 192 -16.18 -6.00 -10.60
C ASP A 192 -17.55 -6.18 -11.30
N ALA A 193 -17.53 -6.71 -12.52
CA ALA A 193 -18.73 -6.90 -13.33
C ALA A 193 -19.80 -7.72 -12.60
N ALA A 194 -19.41 -8.65 -11.72
CA ALA A 194 -20.33 -9.40 -10.89
C ALA A 194 -20.99 -8.52 -9.82
N ALA A 195 -20.23 -7.62 -9.19
CA ALA A 195 -20.73 -6.67 -8.20
C ALA A 195 -21.64 -5.61 -8.85
N VAL A 196 -21.28 -5.10 -10.03
CA VAL A 196 -22.12 -4.17 -10.82
C VAL A 196 -23.44 -4.83 -11.19
N LYS A 197 -23.40 -6.09 -11.66
CA LYS A 197 -24.61 -6.84 -11.98
C LYS A 197 -25.51 -7.03 -10.76
N LYS A 198 -24.94 -7.41 -9.61
CA LYS A 198 -25.69 -7.59 -8.37
C LYS A 198 -26.34 -6.28 -7.89
N CYS A 199 -25.59 -5.17 -7.93
CA CYS A 199 -26.13 -3.85 -7.61
C CYS A 199 -27.24 -3.45 -8.59
N ARG A 200 -27.08 -3.72 -9.90
CA ARG A 200 -28.13 -3.47 -10.91
C ARG A 200 -29.41 -4.23 -10.60
N ASP A 201 -29.30 -5.50 -10.28
CA ASP A 201 -30.46 -6.35 -9.99
C ASP A 201 -31.20 -5.89 -8.73
N ASP A 202 -30.47 -5.50 -7.67
CA ASP A 202 -31.06 -4.92 -6.46
C ASP A 202 -31.72 -3.57 -6.74
N PHE A 203 -31.05 -2.70 -7.51
CA PHE A 203 -31.59 -1.40 -7.90
C PHE A 203 -32.88 -1.51 -8.71
N LEU A 204 -32.94 -2.46 -9.65
CA LEU A 204 -34.14 -2.70 -10.46
C LEU A 204 -35.30 -3.30 -9.66
N LYS A 205 -35.02 -4.02 -8.57
CA LYS A 205 -36.03 -4.62 -7.68
C LYS A 205 -36.47 -3.68 -6.55
N SER A 206 -35.66 -2.68 -6.22
CA SER A 206 -35.97 -1.71 -5.17
C SER A 206 -37.21 -0.87 -5.51
N SER A 207 -37.87 -0.35 -4.48
CA SER A 207 -38.97 0.62 -4.64
C SER A 207 -38.48 2.05 -4.96
N ILE A 208 -37.18 2.23 -5.20
CA ILE A 208 -36.59 3.54 -5.43
C ILE A 208 -36.97 4.06 -6.82
N VAL A 209 -37.37 5.33 -6.88
CA VAL A 209 -37.60 6.04 -8.14
C VAL A 209 -36.26 6.24 -8.84
N LYS A 210 -36.03 5.47 -9.91
CA LYS A 210 -34.74 5.31 -10.59
C LYS A 210 -34.14 6.64 -11.06
N GLU A 211 -34.97 7.49 -11.66
CA GLU A 211 -34.60 8.82 -12.16
C GLU A 211 -34.09 9.71 -11.01
N ASN A 212 -34.71 9.62 -9.84
CA ASN A 212 -34.35 10.42 -8.68
C ASN A 212 -33.04 9.92 -8.05
N ALA A 213 -32.81 8.61 -8.04
CA ALA A 213 -31.61 8.01 -7.45
C ALA A 213 -30.34 8.28 -8.25
N CYS A 214 -30.41 8.17 -9.58
CA CYS A 214 -29.25 8.49 -10.43
C CYS A 214 -28.95 10.00 -10.44
N SER A 215 -29.97 10.86 -10.33
CA SER A 215 -29.82 12.31 -10.28
C SER A 215 -29.27 12.83 -8.94
N GLN A 216 -29.48 12.07 -7.85
CA GLN A 216 -29.01 12.41 -6.51
C GLN A 216 -27.70 11.73 -6.11
N LEU A 217 -27.02 11.09 -7.07
CA LEU A 217 -25.70 10.51 -6.79
C LEU A 217 -24.75 11.61 -6.29
N PRO A 218 -24.08 11.40 -5.15
CA PRO A 218 -23.12 12.37 -4.66
C PRO A 218 -22.01 12.55 -5.69
N LYS A 219 -21.60 13.81 -5.92
CA LYS A 219 -20.53 14.16 -6.88
C LYS A 219 -19.19 13.47 -6.57
N SER A 220 -19.02 12.97 -5.34
CA SER A 220 -17.87 12.18 -4.92
C SER A 220 -18.28 10.71 -4.75
N THR A 221 -17.60 9.82 -5.47
CA THR A 221 -17.72 8.36 -5.39
C THR A 221 -17.30 7.78 -4.04
N ASN A 222 -16.60 8.56 -3.21
CA ASN A 222 -16.14 8.19 -1.87
C ASN A 222 -17.15 8.54 -0.75
N SER A 223 -18.31 9.11 -1.11
CA SER A 223 -19.36 9.42 -0.16
C SER A 223 -20.07 8.14 0.27
N LYS A 224 -20.60 8.05 1.50
CA LYS A 224 -21.47 6.93 1.89
C LYS A 224 -22.93 7.23 1.51
N PHE A 225 -23.71 6.19 1.22
CA PHE A 225 -25.16 6.34 1.16
C PHE A 225 -25.71 6.69 2.55
N THR A 226 -26.92 7.27 2.59
CA THR A 226 -27.68 7.34 3.84
C THR A 226 -28.11 5.94 4.27
N ASP A 227 -28.30 5.71 5.57
CA ASP A 227 -28.70 4.40 6.11
C ASP A 227 -30.01 3.87 5.50
N SER A 228 -30.91 4.78 5.11
CA SER A 228 -32.15 4.40 4.42
C SER A 228 -31.89 3.91 3.00
N LEU A 229 -31.01 4.58 2.24
CA LEU A 229 -30.67 4.19 0.88
C LEU A 229 -29.81 2.91 0.86
N GLN A 230 -28.92 2.74 1.83
CA GLN A 230 -28.10 1.53 1.98
C GLN A 230 -28.95 0.29 2.30
N ARG A 231 -30.05 0.45 3.06
CA ARG A 231 -30.99 -0.65 3.36
C ARG A 231 -31.77 -1.12 2.14
N GLU A 232 -32.17 -0.19 1.27
CA GLU A 232 -32.88 -0.50 0.03
C GLU A 232 -31.95 -1.08 -1.05
N LEU A 233 -30.66 -0.72 -1.02
CA LEU A 233 -29.64 -1.16 -1.97
C LEU A 233 -28.46 -1.85 -1.26
N PRO A 234 -28.67 -3.00 -0.62
CA PRO A 234 -27.66 -3.63 0.23
C PRO A 234 -26.42 -4.07 -0.54
N SER A 235 -26.54 -4.40 -1.83
CA SER A 235 -25.41 -4.78 -2.68
C SER A 235 -24.74 -3.61 -3.41
N CYS A 236 -25.21 -2.38 -3.22
CA CYS A 236 -24.67 -1.21 -3.90
C CYS A 236 -23.77 -0.37 -3.00
N THR A 237 -22.74 0.19 -3.62
CA THR A 237 -22.02 1.38 -3.15
C THR A 237 -22.30 2.53 -4.13
N PRO A 238 -22.05 3.79 -3.78
CA PRO A 238 -22.21 4.90 -4.73
C PRO A 238 -21.40 4.74 -6.00
N ALA A 239 -20.20 4.14 -5.94
CA ALA A 239 -19.42 3.81 -7.12
C ALA A 239 -20.13 2.77 -8.01
N LEU A 240 -20.67 1.68 -7.42
CA LEU A 240 -21.41 0.67 -8.18
C LEU A 240 -22.71 1.22 -8.78
N LEU A 241 -23.45 2.03 -8.02
CA LEU A 241 -24.68 2.65 -8.51
C LEU A 241 -24.39 3.66 -9.63
N ALA A 242 -23.28 4.40 -9.55
CA ALA A 242 -22.85 5.28 -10.63
C ALA A 242 -22.59 4.50 -11.94
N GLU A 243 -21.95 3.33 -11.86
CA GLU A 243 -21.78 2.46 -13.04
C GLU A 243 -23.11 1.94 -13.59
N VAL A 244 -24.04 1.54 -12.71
CA VAL A 244 -25.39 1.10 -13.13
C VAL A 244 -26.14 2.24 -13.84
N CYS A 245 -26.09 3.46 -13.30
CA CYS A 245 -26.77 4.64 -13.85
C CYS A 245 -26.21 5.09 -15.21
N LYS A 246 -25.00 4.67 -15.62
CA LYS A 246 -24.52 4.91 -17.00
C LYS A 246 -25.24 4.06 -18.05
N THR A 247 -25.91 2.99 -17.63
CA THR A 247 -26.51 1.97 -18.51
C THR A 247 -28.04 2.01 -18.52
N ILE A 248 -28.64 2.94 -17.79
CA ILE A 248 -30.09 3.18 -17.68
C ILE A 248 -30.37 4.53 -18.35
#